data_AF-A0A2D6YBI2-F1
#
_entry.id   AF-A0A2D6YBI2-F1
#
_cell.length_a   1.000
_cell.length_b   1.000
_cell.length_c   1.000
_cell.angle_alpha   90.00
_cell.angle_beta   90.00
_cell.angle_gamma   90.00
#
_symmetry.space_group_name_H-M   'P 1'
#
loop_
_entity.id
_entity.type
_entity.pdbx_description
1 polymer ?
#
loop_
_entity_poly.entity_id
_entity_poly.type
_entity_poly.pdbx_seq_one_letter_code
_entity_poly.pdbx_strand_id
1 'polypeptide(L)'
;MSFKRKMMRRKMKDSKKEFKSIMGMFDILPDKCKTCDAPYDRNNKEQANTWTVVVRESQKKVNLYCPTCWNQAKQTLSDIEDYLDAKTDS
;
A
#
# COMPACT_ATOMS: atom_id res chain seq x y z
N MET A 1 35.70 4.22 -12.48
CA MET A 1 34.67 4.16 -11.42
C MET A 1 33.96 2.81 -11.49
N SER A 2 34.01 2.01 -10.41
CA SER A 2 33.50 0.61 -10.38
C SER A 2 32.00 0.49 -10.72
N PHE A 3 31.63 -0.50 -11.53
CA PHE A 3 30.25 -0.83 -11.93
C PHE A 3 29.31 -1.00 -10.73
N LYS A 4 29.80 -1.53 -9.60
CA LYS A 4 29.03 -1.65 -8.35
C LYS A 4 28.55 -0.28 -7.83
N ARG A 5 29.39 0.76 -7.88
CA ARG A 5 29.00 2.13 -7.46
C ARG A 5 27.94 2.73 -8.40
N LYS A 6 27.98 2.39 -9.69
CA LYS A 6 27.00 2.88 -10.69
C LYS A 6 25.62 2.23 -10.48
N MET A 7 25.59 0.93 -10.14
CA MET A 7 24.35 0.20 -9.83
C MET A 7 23.71 0.70 -8.52
N MET A 8 24.49 0.88 -7.45
CA MET A 8 23.98 1.37 -6.16
C MET A 8 23.37 2.78 -6.28
N ARG A 9 23.98 3.67 -7.08
CA ARG A 9 23.43 5.01 -7.36
C ARG A 9 22.11 4.99 -8.16
N ARG A 10 21.93 4.01 -9.06
CA ARG A 10 20.67 3.84 -9.80
C ARG A 10 19.57 3.36 -8.86
N LYS A 11 19.83 2.31 -8.07
CA LYS A 11 18.87 1.79 -7.08
C LYS A 11 18.42 2.88 -6.09
N MET A 12 19.34 3.70 -5.59
CA MET A 12 19.00 4.86 -4.75
C MET A 12 18.15 5.91 -5.48
N LYS A 13 18.39 6.17 -6.76
CA LYS A 13 17.58 7.10 -7.56
C LYS A 13 16.18 6.56 -7.81
N ASP A 14 16.05 5.27 -8.06
CA ASP A 14 14.76 4.62 -8.30
C ASP A 14 13.92 4.58 -7.01
N SER A 15 14.50 4.17 -5.88
CA SER A 15 13.81 4.25 -4.58
C SER A 15 13.43 5.68 -4.19
N LYS A 16 14.26 6.69 -4.51
CA LYS A 16 13.89 8.11 -4.29
C LYS A 16 12.76 8.58 -5.20
N LYS A 17 12.68 8.08 -6.43
CA LYS A 17 11.59 8.41 -7.35
C LYS A 17 10.27 7.81 -6.91
N GLU A 18 10.27 6.53 -6.52
CA GLU A 18 9.08 5.89 -5.95
C GLU A 18 8.61 6.61 -4.68
N PHE A 19 9.54 6.89 -3.75
CA PHE A 19 9.21 7.62 -2.53
C PHE A 19 8.64 9.02 -2.81
N LYS A 20 9.20 9.75 -3.79
CA LYS A 20 8.69 11.07 -4.17
C LYS A 20 7.31 10.99 -4.85
N SER A 21 7.07 9.95 -5.65
CA SER A 21 5.77 9.68 -6.26
C SER A 21 4.71 9.40 -5.20
N ILE A 22 5.03 8.52 -4.24
CA ILE A 22 4.17 8.21 -3.08
C ILE A 22 3.93 9.47 -2.24
N MET A 23 4.96 10.28 -1.97
CA MET A 23 4.82 11.56 -1.24
C MET A 23 3.89 12.55 -1.93
N GLY A 24 3.96 12.70 -3.26
CA GLY A 24 3.03 13.56 -4.01
C GLY A 24 1.58 13.08 -3.99
N MET A 25 1.35 11.80 -3.66
CA MET A 25 0.00 11.22 -3.59
C MET A 25 -0.63 11.33 -2.19
N PHE A 26 0.11 11.76 -1.16
CA PHE A 26 -0.50 12.07 0.14
C PHE A 26 -1.42 13.29 0.08
N ASP A 27 -1.23 14.16 -0.92
CA ASP A 27 -2.10 15.31 -1.16
C ASP A 27 -3.54 14.86 -1.49
N ILE A 28 -3.65 13.79 -2.30
CA ILE A 28 -4.92 13.16 -2.70
C ILE A 28 -5.39 12.05 -1.74
N LEU A 29 -4.78 11.94 -0.55
CA LEU A 29 -5.15 10.92 0.42
C LEU A 29 -6.57 11.21 0.96
N PRO A 30 -7.51 10.26 0.91
CA PRO A 30 -8.82 10.47 1.51
C PRO A 30 -8.71 10.65 3.04
N ASP A 31 -9.69 11.33 3.61
CA ASP A 31 -9.88 11.59 5.05
C ASP A 31 -10.75 10.51 5.73
N LYS A 32 -11.09 9.45 5.00
CA LYS A 32 -11.91 8.36 5.49
C LYS A 32 -11.58 7.03 4.84
N CYS A 33 -11.91 5.95 5.53
CA CYS A 33 -11.79 4.59 5.02
C CYS A 33 -12.73 4.40 3.83
N LYS A 34 -12.22 3.82 2.75
CA LYS A 34 -13.01 3.56 1.55
C LYS A 34 -14.10 2.49 1.75
N THR A 35 -13.90 1.58 2.71
CA THR A 35 -14.79 0.43 2.92
C THR A 35 -15.90 0.72 3.92
N CYS A 36 -15.58 1.39 5.03
CA CYS A 36 -16.51 1.61 6.13
C CYS A 36 -16.74 3.09 6.47
N ASP A 37 -16.18 4.01 5.67
CA ASP A 37 -16.25 5.46 5.88
C ASP A 37 -15.75 5.94 7.26
N ALA A 38 -14.98 5.12 7.98
CA ALA A 38 -14.37 5.51 9.24
C ALA A 38 -13.47 6.75 9.04
N PRO A 39 -13.53 7.75 9.92
CA PRO A 39 -12.72 8.96 9.79
C PRO A 39 -11.24 8.67 10.02
N TYR A 40 -10.38 9.32 9.23
CA TYR A 40 -8.93 9.24 9.31
C TYR A 40 -8.33 10.60 9.65
N ASP A 41 -7.63 10.65 10.76
CA ASP A 41 -6.87 11.80 11.21
C ASP A 41 -5.39 11.64 10.85
N ARG A 42 -4.92 12.48 9.91
CA ARG A 42 -3.53 12.52 9.45
C ARG A 42 -2.55 12.98 10.54
N ASN A 43 -3.03 13.69 11.55
CA ASN A 43 -2.22 14.14 12.68
C ASN A 43 -2.11 13.08 13.78
N ASN A 44 -2.97 12.06 13.74
CA ASN A 44 -2.94 10.95 14.67
C ASN A 44 -1.86 9.93 14.24
N LYS A 45 -0.78 9.87 15.02
CA LYS A 45 0.35 8.94 14.77
C LYS A 45 -0.07 7.47 14.76
N GLU A 46 -1.01 7.07 15.61
CA GLU A 46 -1.48 5.69 15.67
C GLU A 46 -2.20 5.33 14.37
N GLN A 47 -3.03 6.24 13.87
CA GLN A 47 -3.73 6.03 12.60
C GLN A 47 -2.75 6.03 11.43
N ALA A 48 -1.79 6.96 11.39
CA ALA A 48 -0.77 7.01 10.34
C ALA A 48 0.07 5.72 10.23
N ASN A 49 0.28 5.02 11.35
CA ASN A 49 1.05 3.77 11.36
C ASN A 49 0.20 2.51 11.10
N THR A 50 -1.10 2.54 11.42
CA THR A 50 -1.96 1.35 11.34
C THR A 50 -2.78 1.27 10.06
N TRP A 51 -3.03 2.40 9.42
CA TRP A 51 -3.86 2.46 8.22
C TRP A 51 -3.05 2.10 6.98
N THR A 52 -3.71 1.45 6.03
CA THR A 52 -3.07 1.02 4.79
C THR A 52 -3.52 1.90 3.63
N VAL A 53 -2.53 2.43 2.91
CA VAL A 53 -2.72 3.26 1.73
C VAL A 53 -2.40 2.44 0.49
N VAL A 54 -3.38 2.27 -0.40
CA VAL A 54 -3.23 1.54 -1.66
C VAL A 54 -3.32 2.52 -2.82
N VAL A 55 -2.21 2.67 -3.54
CA VAL A 55 -2.13 3.50 -4.73
C VAL A 55 -2.54 2.68 -5.95
N ARG A 56 -3.54 3.15 -6.70
CA ARG A 56 -3.89 2.62 -8.02
C ARG A 56 -3.38 3.60 -9.08
N GLU A 57 -2.14 3.40 -9.52
CA GLU A 57 -1.47 4.28 -10.49
C GLU A 57 -2.24 4.38 -11.82
N SER A 58 -2.80 3.26 -12.29
CA SER A 58 -3.61 3.21 -13.52
C SER A 58 -4.84 4.11 -13.48
N GLN A 59 -5.43 4.29 -12.30
CA GLN A 59 -6.61 5.13 -12.08
C GLN A 59 -6.25 6.47 -11.43
N LYS A 60 -4.97 6.71 -11.11
CA LYS A 60 -4.47 7.83 -10.29
C LYS A 60 -5.32 8.06 -9.03
N LYS A 61 -5.73 6.98 -8.38
CA LYS A 61 -6.56 7.02 -7.17
C LYS A 61 -5.82 6.41 -5.99
N VAL A 62 -5.97 7.04 -4.84
CA VAL A 62 -5.47 6.53 -3.56
C VAL A 62 -6.66 6.03 -2.75
N ASN A 63 -6.59 4.77 -2.33
CA ASN A 63 -7.58 4.19 -1.43
C ASN A 63 -6.97 4.06 -0.05
N LEU A 64 -7.72 4.49 0.95
CA LEU A 64 -7.34 4.39 2.34
C LEU A 64 -8.21 3.33 3.02
N TYR A 65 -7.57 2.44 3.78
CA TYR A 65 -8.24 1.37 4.51
C TYR A 65 -7.86 1.41 5.98
N CYS A 66 -8.87 1.34 6.85
CA CYS A 66 -8.67 1.18 8.28
C CYS A 66 -8.11 -0.24 8.59
N PRO A 67 -7.42 -0.42 9.73
CA PRO A 67 -6.81 -1.70 10.08
C PRO A 67 -7.81 -2.86 10.11
N THR A 68 -9.04 -2.61 10.54
CA THR A 68 -10.10 -3.63 10.59
C THR A 68 -10.45 -4.15 9.20
N CYS A 69 -10.76 -3.25 8.26
CA CYS A 69 -11.12 -3.63 6.90
C CYS A 69 -9.95 -4.26 6.15
N TRP A 70 -8.73 -3.77 6.39
CA TRP A 70 -7.54 -4.31 5.73
C TRP A 70 -7.21 -5.73 6.21
N ASN A 71 -7.33 -5.99 7.52
CA ASN A 71 -7.11 -7.32 8.08
C ASN A 71 -8.17 -8.31 7.60
N GLN A 72 -9.44 -7.91 7.54
CA GLN A 72 -10.51 -8.73 6.96
C GLN A 72 -10.23 -9.08 5.50
N ALA A 73 -9.85 -8.09 4.69
CA ALA A 73 -9.51 -8.32 3.29
C ALA A 73 -8.35 -9.31 3.12
N LYS A 74 -7.31 -9.20 3.95
CA LYS A 74 -6.19 -10.16 3.95
C LYS A 74 -6.62 -11.57 4.34
N GLN A 75 -7.45 -11.70 5.35
CA GLN A 75 -7.94 -13.01 5.80
C GLN A 75 -8.72 -13.69 4.68
N THR A 76 -9.66 -12.98 4.05
CA THR A 76 -10.43 -13.52 2.92
C THR A 76 -9.54 -13.92 1.75
N LEU A 77 -8.48 -13.16 1.45
CA LEU A 77 -7.54 -13.53 0.40
C LEU A 77 -6.74 -14.80 0.76
N SER A 78 -6.28 -14.91 2.00
CA SER A 78 -5.59 -16.11 2.50
C SER A 78 -6.47 -17.34 2.40
N ASP A 79 -7.73 -17.24 2.84
CA ASP A 79 -8.67 -18.35 2.76
C ASP A 79 -8.84 -18.80 1.29
N ILE A 80 -9.00 -17.84 0.36
CA ILE A 80 -9.13 -18.12 -1.08
C ILE A 80 -7.87 -18.79 -1.64
N GLU A 81 -6.68 -18.33 -1.27
CA GLU A 81 -5.41 -18.94 -1.69
C GLU A 81 -5.35 -20.40 -1.24
N ASP A 82 -5.62 -20.68 0.04
CA ASP A 82 -5.63 -22.04 0.59
C ASP A 82 -6.65 -22.96 -0.14
N TYR A 83 -7.84 -22.43 -0.49
CA TYR A 83 -8.83 -23.17 -1.27
C TYR A 83 -8.38 -23.46 -2.71
N LEU A 84 -7.65 -22.55 -3.34
CA LEU A 84 -7.15 -22.72 -4.70
C LEU A 84 -6.02 -23.75 -4.74
N ASP A 85 -5.08 -23.68 -3.80
CA ASP A 85 -3.97 -24.62 -3.68
C ASP A 85 -4.47 -26.05 -3.45
N ALA A 86 -5.46 -26.22 -2.55
CA ALA A 86 -6.09 -27.52 -2.30
C ALA A 86 -6.78 -28.13 -3.54
N LYS A 87 -7.16 -27.31 -4.53
CA LYS A 87 -7.84 -27.75 -5.76
C LYS A 87 -6.87 -27.99 -6.91
N THR A 88 -5.67 -27.41 -6.88
CA THR A 88 -4.64 -27.61 -7.91
C THR A 88 -3.86 -28.91 -7.74
N ASP A 89 -3.93 -29.55 -6.56
CA ASP A 89 -3.32 -30.85 -6.26
C ASP A 89 -4.27 -32.06 -6.45
N SER A 90 -5.44 -31.90 -7.10
CA SER A 90 -6.41 -32.99 -7.40
C SER A 90 -6.71 -33.15 -8.89
#